data_AF-M8B1R2-F1
#
_entry.id   AF-M8B1R2-F1
#
_cell.length_a   1.000
_cell.length_b   1.000
_cell.length_c   1.000
_cell.angle_alpha   90.00
_cell.angle_beta   90.00
_cell.angle_gamma   90.00
#
_symmetry.space_group_name_H-M   'P 1'
#
loop_
_entity.id
_entity.type
_entity.pdbx_description
1 polymer ?
#
loop_
_entity_poly.entity_id
_entity_poly.type
_entity_poly.pdbx_seq_one_letter_code
_entity_poly.pdbx_strand_id
1 'polypeptide(L)'
;MARPFVPERFKLKQRLAAFFAQTSHETTGRRAGRLPGYGMTTNIISGGLACGKRHGTPQGRDRVGYYKRYCRLLRVRLGRNVACINQKPYGHGG
;
A
#
# COMPACT_ATOMS: atom_id res chain seq x y z
N MET A 1 -12.90 36.73 4.02
CA MET A 1 -12.27 35.49 3.51
C MET A 1 -12.96 34.28 4.13
N ALA A 2 -13.71 33.49 3.36
CA ALA A 2 -14.38 32.31 3.89
C ALA A 2 -13.40 31.14 3.96
N ARG A 3 -13.22 30.56 5.16
CA ARG A 3 -12.48 29.30 5.31
C ARG A 3 -13.24 28.24 4.52
N PRO A 4 -12.63 27.50 3.59
CA PRO A 4 -13.33 26.47 2.85
C PRO A 4 -13.94 25.46 3.83
N PHE A 5 -15.25 25.24 3.73
CA PHE A 5 -15.96 24.21 4.49
C PHE A 5 -15.49 22.85 3.97
N VAL A 6 -14.44 22.30 4.60
CA VAL A 6 -13.99 20.93 4.34
C VAL A 6 -14.77 20.04 5.30
N PRO A 7 -15.78 19.28 4.82
CA PRO A 7 -16.59 18.43 5.69
C PRO A 7 -15.70 17.46 6.47
N GLU A 8 -15.96 17.25 7.77
CA GLU A 8 -15.13 16.39 8.65
C GLU A 8 -14.91 14.97 8.10
N ARG A 9 -15.86 14.45 7.31
CA ARG A 9 -15.71 13.18 6.56
C ARG A 9 -14.52 13.18 5.59
N PHE A 10 -14.17 14.34 5.04
CA PHE A 10 -13.02 14.51 4.15
C PHE A 10 -11.69 14.52 4.94
N LYS A 11 -11.68 15.15 6.13
CA LYS A 11 -10.52 15.14 7.03
C LYS A 11 -10.25 13.75 7.62
N LEU A 12 -11.30 13.01 7.99
CA LEU A 12 -11.19 11.63 8.47
C LEU A 12 -10.60 10.70 7.40
N LYS A 13 -11.04 10.85 6.14
CA LYS A 13 -10.49 10.10 4.99
C LYS A 13 -9.03 10.44 4.71
N GLN A 14 -8.65 11.72 4.78
CA GLN A 14 -7.26 12.14 4.61
C GLN A 14 -6.37 11.63 5.75
N ARG A 15 -6.86 11.62 7.00
CA ARG A 15 -6.14 11.09 8.17
C ARG A 15 -5.97 9.57 8.10
N LEU A 16 -7.00 8.83 7.69
CA LEU A 16 -6.89 7.38 7.45
C LEU A 16 -5.92 7.07 6.30
N ALA A 17 -5.99 7.83 5.20
CA ALA A 17 -5.04 7.69 4.10
C ALA A 17 -3.61 8.02 4.52
N ALA A 18 -3.40 9.03 5.36
CA ALA A 18 -2.11 9.38 5.93
C ALA A 18 -1.59 8.29 6.88
N PHE A 19 -2.45 7.74 7.75
CA PHE A 19 -2.10 6.64 8.67
C PHE A 19 -1.68 5.38 7.91
N PHE A 20 -2.38 5.01 6.83
CA PHE A 20 -1.95 3.92 5.94
C PHE A 20 -0.75 4.29 5.04
N ALA A 21 -0.47 5.58 4.82
CA ALA A 21 0.67 6.06 4.05
C ALA A 21 1.94 6.24 4.90
N GLN A 22 1.86 6.09 6.22
CA GLN A 22 2.99 6.13 7.15
C GLN A 22 3.83 4.84 7.09
N THR A 23 4.16 4.35 5.89
CA THR A 23 5.17 3.30 5.71
C THR A 23 6.52 3.97 5.55
N SER A 24 7.38 3.83 6.57
CA SER A 24 8.67 4.51 6.74
C SER A 24 9.56 4.52 5.50
N HIS A 25 10.19 5.67 5.24
CA HIS A 25 11.23 5.83 4.21
C HIS A 25 12.53 5.15 4.69
N GLU A 26 12.60 3.83 4.57
CA GLU A 26 13.83 3.07 4.84
C GLU A 26 14.68 2.99 3.55
N THR A 27 15.97 3.30 3.61
CA THR A 27 16.89 3.30 2.45
C THR A 27 17.22 1.88 1.96
N THR A 28 17.29 0.92 2.88
CA THR A 28 17.37 -0.54 2.64
C THR A 28 16.13 -1.08 1.93
N GLY A 29 14.94 -0.57 2.25
CA GLY A 29 13.69 -0.88 1.56
C GLY A 29 13.75 -0.56 0.07
N ARG A 30 14.27 0.62 -0.30
CA ARG A 30 14.41 1.03 -1.72
C ARG A 30 15.33 0.11 -2.52
N ARG A 31 16.47 -0.33 -1.95
CA ARG A 31 17.39 -1.28 -2.61
C ARG A 31 16.75 -2.64 -2.87
N ALA A 32 15.77 -3.02 -2.05
CA ALA A 32 14.99 -4.24 -2.17
C ALA A 32 13.72 -4.09 -3.02
N GLY A 33 13.56 -2.95 -3.72
CA GLY A 33 12.36 -2.63 -4.50
C GLY A 33 11.13 -2.26 -3.65
N ARG A 34 11.27 -2.21 -2.33
CA ARG A 34 10.19 -1.92 -1.37
C ARG A 34 9.95 -0.41 -1.34
N LEU A 35 9.03 0.03 -2.19
CA LEU A 35 8.65 1.43 -2.32
C LEU A 35 7.38 1.71 -1.51
N PRO A 36 7.25 2.91 -0.89
CA PRO A 36 6.05 3.28 -0.13
C PRO A 36 4.76 3.11 -0.95
N GLY A 37 3.78 2.44 -0.36
CA GLY A 37 2.50 2.10 -0.98
C GLY A 37 1.90 0.81 -0.44
N TYR A 38 0.70 0.45 -0.90
CA TYR A 38 -0.03 -0.73 -0.43
C TYR A 38 0.74 -2.06 -0.67
N GLY A 39 1.60 -2.11 -1.68
CA GLY A 39 2.50 -3.22 -1.92
C GLY A 39 3.49 -3.44 -0.77
N MET A 40 4.02 -2.37 -0.20
CA MET A 40 4.91 -2.45 0.98
C MET A 40 4.15 -2.95 2.21
N THR A 41 2.92 -2.47 2.43
CA THR A 41 2.05 -2.99 3.50
C THR A 41 1.78 -4.49 3.35
N THR A 42 1.47 -4.94 2.12
CA THR A 42 1.27 -6.36 1.81
C THR A 42 2.54 -7.19 2.07
N ASN A 43 3.70 -6.61 1.76
CA ASN A 43 5.00 -7.20 1.98
C ASN A 43 5.34 -7.34 3.48
N ILE A 44 4.99 -6.35 4.31
CA ILE A 44 5.15 -6.42 5.76
C ILE A 44 4.25 -7.50 6.38
N ILE A 45 2.99 -7.58 5.96
CA ILE A 45 2.01 -8.50 6.56
C ILE A 45 2.25 -9.96 6.14
N SER A 46 2.58 -10.19 4.87
CA SER A 46 2.59 -11.55 4.28
C SER A 46 3.60 -11.70 3.14
N GLY A 47 4.69 -10.93 3.17
CA GLY A 47 5.64 -10.81 2.07
C GLY A 47 6.18 -12.14 1.56
N GLY A 48 6.58 -13.04 2.45
CA GLY A 48 7.14 -14.35 2.08
C GLY A 48 6.20 -15.22 1.22
N LEU A 49 4.89 -15.04 1.32
CA LEU A 49 3.88 -15.75 0.53
C LEU A 49 3.34 -14.92 -0.64
N ALA A 50 3.26 -13.60 -0.48
CA ALA A 50 2.53 -12.72 -1.40
C ALA A 50 3.41 -11.95 -2.40
N CYS A 51 4.71 -11.78 -2.12
CA CYS A 51 5.59 -10.81 -2.79
C CYS A 51 6.86 -11.44 -3.37
N GLY A 52 7.51 -10.75 -4.31
CA GLY A 52 8.78 -11.19 -4.90
C GLY A 52 8.67 -12.37 -5.87
N LYS A 53 7.50 -12.63 -6.45
CA LYS A 53 7.27 -13.68 -7.45
C LYS A 53 6.98 -13.03 -8.80
N ARG A 54 7.73 -13.41 -9.85
CA ARG A 54 7.68 -12.80 -11.20
C ARG A 54 6.27 -12.67 -11.79
N HIS A 55 5.40 -13.64 -11.55
CA HIS A 55 4.02 -13.66 -12.07
C HIS A 55 2.98 -13.16 -11.05
N GLY A 56 3.42 -12.71 -9.87
CA GLY A 56 2.55 -12.47 -8.71
C GLY A 56 1.95 -13.77 -8.17
N THR A 57 1.45 -13.73 -6.93
CA THR A 57 0.72 -14.86 -6.36
C THR A 57 -0.79 -14.60 -6.39
N PRO A 58 -1.65 -15.64 -6.38
CA PRO A 58 -3.08 -15.46 -6.21
C PRO A 58 -3.43 -14.56 -5.01
N GLN A 59 -2.74 -14.76 -3.89
CA GLN A 59 -2.92 -13.99 -2.65
C GLN A 59 -2.53 -12.52 -2.83
N GLY A 60 -1.42 -12.23 -3.52
CA GLY A 60 -1.02 -10.86 -3.84
C GLY A 60 -2.01 -10.16 -4.76
N ARG A 61 -2.55 -10.87 -5.76
CA ARG A 61 -3.56 -10.33 -6.69
C ARG A 61 -4.89 -10.05 -5.99
N ASP A 62 -5.34 -10.94 -5.12
CA ASP A 62 -6.57 -10.80 -4.35
C ASP A 62 -6.53 -9.57 -3.41
N ARG A 63 -5.44 -9.40 -2.65
CA ARG A 63 -5.22 -8.22 -1.79
C ARG A 63 -5.29 -6.91 -2.57
N VAL A 64 -4.63 -6.85 -3.74
CA VAL A 64 -4.69 -5.69 -4.63
C VAL A 64 -6.12 -5.45 -5.16
N GLY A 65 -6.87 -6.51 -5.45
CA GLY A 65 -8.26 -6.45 -5.87
C GLY A 65 -9.17 -5.81 -4.81
N TYR A 66 -9.10 -6.30 -3.57
CA TYR A 66 -9.84 -5.73 -2.45
C TYR A 66 -9.47 -4.27 -2.19
N TYR A 67 -8.17 -3.94 -2.21
CA TYR A 67 -7.71 -2.57 -2.03
C TYR A 67 -8.28 -1.63 -3.10
N LYS A 68 -8.25 -2.02 -4.39
CA LYS A 68 -8.87 -1.25 -5.48
C LYS A 68 -10.36 -1.03 -5.28
N ARG A 69 -11.09 -2.08 -4.87
CA ARG A 69 -12.53 -2.00 -4.61
C ARG A 69 -12.84 -1.01 -3.49
N TYR A 70 -12.14 -1.11 -2.36
CA TYR A 70 -12.37 -0.21 -1.22
C TYR A 70 -11.94 1.23 -1.50
N CYS A 71 -10.84 1.45 -2.23
CA CYS A 71 -10.46 2.80 -2.65
C CYS A 71 -11.53 3.47 -3.52
N ARG A 72 -12.15 2.70 -4.44
CA ARG A 72 -13.25 3.19 -5.27
C ARG A 72 -14.48 3.54 -4.42
N LEU A 73 -14.86 2.68 -3.49
CA LEU A 73 -16.01 2.89 -2.61
C LEU A 73 -15.81 4.11 -1.68
N LEU A 74 -14.62 4.25 -1.11
CA LEU A 74 -14.28 5.34 -0.20
C LEU A 74 -13.97 6.66 -0.91
N ARG A 75 -13.88 6.65 -2.25
CA ARG A 75 -13.46 7.79 -3.10
C ARG A 75 -12.09 8.33 -2.70
N VAL A 76 -11.13 7.44 -2.52
CA VAL A 76 -9.73 7.79 -2.24
C VAL A 76 -8.81 7.35 -3.37
N ARG A 77 -7.69 8.04 -3.56
CA ARG A 77 -6.70 7.69 -4.59
C ARG A 77 -5.99 6.39 -4.20
N LEU A 78 -5.75 5.53 -5.20
CA LEU A 78 -5.06 4.24 -5.03
C LEU A 78 -3.56 4.38 -4.68
N GLY A 79 -2.95 5.51 -5.02
CA GLY A 79 -1.51 5.73 -4.82
C GLY A 79 -0.60 4.97 -5.80
N ARG A 80 0.71 5.05 -5.57
CA ARG A 80 1.75 4.33 -6.32
C ARG A 80 2.13 3.05 -5.56
N ASN A 81 2.83 2.12 -6.23
CA ASN A 81 3.37 0.90 -5.63
C ASN A 81 2.31 0.03 -4.93
N VAL A 82 1.18 -0.15 -5.60
CA VAL A 82 0.01 -0.86 -5.06
C VAL A 82 0.26 -2.37 -4.97
N ALA A 83 1.03 -2.92 -5.90
CA ALA A 83 1.39 -4.34 -5.93
C ALA A 83 2.83 -4.55 -5.44
N CYS A 84 3.11 -5.74 -4.90
CA CYS A 84 4.42 -6.10 -4.36
C CYS A 84 5.22 -7.12 -5.20
N ILE A 85 4.84 -7.30 -6.47
CA ILE A 85 5.41 -8.32 -7.39
C ILE A 85 6.93 -8.19 -7.47
N ASN A 86 7.43 -6.96 -7.60
CA ASN A 86 8.85 -6.66 -7.78
C ASN A 86 9.55 -6.28 -6.46
N GLN A 87 8.91 -6.50 -5.31
CA GLN A 87 9.49 -6.19 -4.00
C GLN A 87 10.07 -7.46 -3.38
N LYS A 88 11.30 -7.39 -2.87
CA LYS A 88 11.88 -8.50 -2.10
C LYS A 88 11.08 -8.66 -0.80
N PRO A 89 10.65 -9.89 -0.43
CA PRO A 89 9.89 -10.12 0.80
C PRO A 89 10.67 -9.68 2.05
N TYR A 90 9.96 -9.20 3.09
CA TYR A 90 10.51 -9.10 4.45
C TYR A 90 10.48 -10.50 5.10
N GLY A 91 11.58 -10.90 5.75
CA GLY A 91 11.71 -12.22 6.39
C GLY A 91 12.24 -13.30 5.45
N HIS A 92 13.39 -13.87 5.85
CA HIS A 92 14.10 -15.06 5.35
C HIS A 92 14.13 -15.22 3.82
N GLY A 93 15.21 -14.69 3.25
CA GLY A 93 15.76 -15.31 2.05
C GLY A 93 16.06 -16.78 2.34
N GLY A 94 15.89 -17.61 1.31
CA GLY A 94 16.81 -18.72 1.16
C GLY A 94 18.23 -18.18 1.02
#